data_AF-A0A8S1SEV3-F1
#
_entry.id   AF-A0A8S1SEV3-F1
#
_cell.length_a   1.000
_cell.length_b   1.000
_cell.length_c   1.000
_cell.angle_alpha   90.00
_cell.angle_beta   90.00
_cell.angle_gamma   90.00
#
_symmetry.space_group_name_H-M   'P 1'
#
loop_
_entity.id
_entity.type
_entity.pdbx_description
1 polymer ?
#
loop_
_entity_poly.entity_id
_entity_poly.type
_entity_poly.pdbx_seq_one_letter_code
_entity_poly.pdbx_strand_id
1 'polypeptide(L)'
;MDYRYHTKTLMKNKILYLQNVENEKRHSFINQNKILENLSNNILNLLCFYIQYLYMQQFLLQIIFMYPRQYKKSDKQQQFSNISDFILNKLINEFGQKPIDKELITWYVHDYNSKYTSFNESGVRALKAEIKEAVKKQYIEKEAIIKTLKQQQNTLQLQNIEEKQKNENNSKQITKVITQGQDQLNSQIKNNPPEIPRLDSLTSENKQKSVYQLDDDEQDEWAAIIKYDTTLYQKEQEEKKKRELQLKQKLKDDLDKQLKEKAEMKKEEAMKEAKFIQLNQQRKQEFEQFEKQKKEQIKLKQLEEKKLRDEQVLQEKLKKRESQKQSKLQDDEMLQQLKNEISRESQELNKRRQEQKDKFQQILKENEQLRYKAQEELKLQKEIDTKLQQQQLQKMIQDDERREEQKRERDQKIKQFMSNYSHQVLTKQKENEENEGKYMLEQLKKQEEYDKQQQQYRKLKEKEKMELVKQQLQLQIQQKQQKKLSEEEEQKLLLLQQKLELMNYTEKEKEKQLYIKNNYKQNQEDIKKQIVESRNKSAHEKMTNMELLQNKSILKNIAEEQVVKTKFRKVNVSMK
;
A
#
# COMPACT_ATOMS: atom_id res chain seq x y z
N MET A 1 38.46 -89.79 -18.37
CA MET A 1 38.53 -88.55 -17.56
C MET A 1 38.35 -87.39 -18.54
N ASP A 2 37.12 -86.90 -18.63
CA ASP A 2 36.58 -86.35 -19.87
C ASP A 2 36.86 -84.86 -20.08
N TYR A 3 37.82 -84.59 -20.97
CA TYR A 3 38.17 -83.26 -21.49
C TYR A 3 36.95 -82.50 -22.08
N ARG A 4 35.93 -83.22 -22.53
CA ARG A 4 34.65 -82.66 -23.02
C ARG A 4 33.78 -82.05 -21.93
N TYR A 5 33.89 -82.53 -20.69
CA TYR A 5 33.10 -82.00 -19.57
C TYR A 5 33.67 -80.67 -19.09
N HIS A 6 35.00 -80.57 -19.02
CA HIS A 6 35.68 -79.35 -18.57
C HIS A 6 35.48 -78.17 -19.55
N THR A 7 35.53 -78.44 -20.86
CA THR A 7 35.28 -77.42 -21.90
C THR A 7 33.84 -76.91 -21.90
N LYS A 8 32.85 -77.78 -21.67
CA LYS A 8 31.44 -77.35 -21.52
C LYS A 8 31.23 -76.47 -20.30
N THR A 9 31.85 -76.80 -19.16
CA THR A 9 31.73 -76.00 -17.93
C THR A 9 32.40 -74.63 -18.09
N LEU A 10 33.56 -74.57 -18.74
CA LEU A 10 34.24 -73.30 -19.05
C LEU A 10 33.42 -72.40 -19.98
N MET A 11 32.80 -72.96 -21.03
CA MET A 11 31.91 -72.17 -21.89
C MET A 11 30.67 -71.67 -21.15
N LYS A 12 30.07 -72.50 -20.29
CA LYS A 12 28.89 -72.11 -19.51
C LYS A 12 29.20 -70.98 -18.53
N ASN A 13 30.36 -71.03 -17.87
CA ASN A 13 30.83 -69.98 -16.98
C ASN A 13 31.17 -68.69 -17.76
N LYS A 14 31.74 -68.80 -18.96
CA LYS A 14 32.01 -67.64 -19.81
C LYS A 14 30.72 -66.96 -20.30
N ILE A 15 29.69 -67.73 -20.63
CA ILE A 15 28.36 -67.19 -21.01
C ILE A 15 27.70 -66.48 -19.82
N LEU A 16 27.73 -67.09 -18.63
CA LEU A 16 27.20 -66.48 -17.40
C LEU A 16 27.92 -65.17 -17.06
N TYR A 17 29.25 -65.13 -17.20
CA TYR A 17 30.03 -63.92 -16.99
C TYR A 17 29.66 -62.81 -17.98
N LEU A 18 29.51 -63.14 -19.27
CA LEU A 18 29.12 -62.18 -20.29
C LEU A 18 27.69 -61.66 -20.07
N GLN A 19 26.75 -62.50 -19.65
CA GLN A 19 25.39 -62.08 -19.29
C GLN A 19 25.37 -61.14 -18.09
N ASN A 20 26.19 -61.40 -17.06
CA ASN A 20 26.29 -60.50 -15.91
C ASN A 20 26.86 -59.14 -16.31
N VAL A 21 27.90 -59.10 -17.16
CA VAL A 21 28.48 -57.84 -17.65
C VAL A 21 27.47 -57.06 -18.51
N GLU A 22 26.66 -57.73 -19.34
CA GLU A 22 25.59 -57.06 -20.09
C GLU A 22 24.47 -56.53 -19.20
N ASN A 23 24.11 -57.26 -18.15
CA ASN A 23 23.11 -56.81 -17.18
C ASN A 23 23.61 -55.60 -16.37
N GLU A 24 24.88 -55.59 -15.96
CA GLU A 24 25.49 -54.43 -15.30
C GLU A 24 25.52 -53.20 -16.21
N LYS A 25 25.82 -53.37 -17.51
CA LYS A 25 25.76 -52.28 -18.49
C LYS A 25 24.34 -51.73 -18.65
N ARG A 26 23.31 -52.60 -18.69
CA ARG A 26 21.91 -52.18 -18.74
C ARG A 26 21.49 -51.43 -17.48
N HIS A 27 21.89 -51.89 -16.30
CA HIS A 27 21.60 -51.18 -15.04
C HIS A 27 22.31 -49.83 -14.95
N SER A 28 23.55 -49.73 -15.41
CA SER A 28 24.29 -48.47 -15.49
C SER A 28 23.58 -47.46 -16.42
N PHE A 29 23.13 -47.92 -17.59
CA PHE A 29 22.40 -47.07 -18.55
C PHE A 29 21.04 -46.59 -18.01
N ILE A 30 20.29 -47.47 -17.32
CA ILE A 30 19.02 -47.09 -16.67
C ILE A 30 19.24 -46.05 -15.57
N ASN A 31 20.31 -46.18 -14.77
CA ASN A 31 20.64 -45.21 -13.74
C ASN A 31 21.07 -43.86 -14.32
N GLN A 32 21.82 -43.85 -15.43
CA GLN A 32 22.17 -42.60 -16.13
C GLN A 32 20.93 -41.88 -16.67
N ASN A 33 19.98 -42.61 -17.25
CA ASN A 33 18.73 -42.00 -17.73
C ASN A 33 17.87 -41.43 -16.59
N LYS A 34 17.79 -42.12 -15.44
CA LYS A 34 17.09 -41.57 -14.26
C LYS A 34 17.75 -40.30 -13.72
N ILE A 35 19.08 -40.21 -13.76
CA ILE A 35 19.81 -39.00 -13.36
C ILE A 35 19.51 -37.85 -14.32
N LEU A 36 19.47 -38.12 -15.63
CA LEU A 36 19.13 -37.13 -16.65
C LEU A 36 17.67 -36.65 -16.55
N GLU A 37 16.72 -37.55 -16.27
CA GLU A 37 15.32 -37.19 -16.02
C GLU A 37 15.18 -36.31 -14.76
N ASN A 38 15.88 -36.65 -13.68
CA ASN A 38 15.87 -35.83 -12.46
C ASN A 38 16.51 -34.45 -12.67
N LEU A 39 17.59 -34.36 -13.45
CA LEU A 39 18.20 -33.09 -13.83
C LEU A 39 17.26 -32.25 -14.70
N SER A 40 16.60 -32.88 -15.68
CA SER A 40 15.61 -32.23 -16.54
C SER A 40 14.44 -31.66 -15.72
N ASN A 41 13.89 -32.45 -14.80
CA ASN A 41 12.80 -32.02 -13.92
C ASN A 41 13.20 -30.89 -12.98
N ASN A 42 14.43 -30.93 -12.44
CA ASN A 42 14.95 -29.84 -11.61
C ASN A 42 15.13 -28.54 -12.41
N ILE A 43 15.63 -28.61 -13.65
CA ILE A 43 15.74 -27.44 -14.53
C ILE A 43 14.36 -26.88 -14.86
N LEU A 44 13.39 -27.75 -15.16
CA LEU A 44 12.01 -27.34 -15.45
C LEU A 44 11.37 -26.62 -14.26
N ASN A 45 11.56 -27.15 -13.04
CA ASN A 45 11.09 -26.51 -11.82
C ASN A 45 11.76 -25.15 -11.60
N LEU A 46 13.08 -25.05 -11.82
CA LEU A 46 13.82 -23.80 -11.67
C LEU A 46 13.32 -22.72 -12.67
N LEU A 47 13.06 -23.12 -13.92
CA LEU A 47 12.47 -22.25 -14.93
C LEU A 47 11.05 -21.82 -14.56
N CYS A 48 10.24 -22.73 -14.00
CA CYS A 48 8.88 -22.42 -13.55
C CYS A 48 8.90 -21.38 -12.42
N PHE A 49 9.78 -21.56 -11.42
CA PHE A 49 9.99 -20.57 -10.36
C PHE A 49 10.47 -19.21 -10.89
N TYR A 50 11.38 -19.21 -11.87
CA TYR A 50 11.89 -17.98 -12.47
C TYR A 50 10.80 -17.22 -13.24
N ILE A 51 9.96 -17.92 -14.01
CA ILE A 51 8.81 -17.32 -14.71
C ILE A 51 7.82 -16.75 -13.69
N GLN A 52 7.51 -17.49 -12.63
CA GLN A 52 6.60 -17.03 -11.58
C GLN A 52 7.14 -15.79 -10.84
N TYR A 53 8.46 -15.74 -10.62
CA TYR A 53 9.13 -14.57 -10.06
C TYR A 53 9.05 -13.34 -10.99
N LEU A 54 9.25 -13.52 -12.30
CA LEU A 54 9.10 -12.44 -13.28
C LEU A 54 7.66 -11.90 -13.34
N TYR A 55 6.66 -12.78 -13.32
CA TYR A 55 5.25 -12.37 -13.24
C TYR A 55 4.94 -11.58 -11.96
N MET A 56 5.48 -12.01 -10.81
CA MET A 56 5.32 -11.28 -9.55
C MET A 56 5.99 -9.91 -9.58
N GLN A 57 7.17 -9.78 -10.20
CA GLN A 57 7.82 -8.48 -10.39
C GLN A 57 7.02 -7.57 -11.31
N GLN A 58 6.49 -8.09 -12.40
CA GLN A 58 5.70 -7.32 -13.36
C GLN A 58 4.38 -6.83 -12.73
N PHE A 59 3.75 -7.67 -11.91
CA PHE A 59 2.56 -7.33 -11.13
C PHE A 59 2.86 -6.26 -10.07
N LEU A 60 3.98 -6.37 -9.36
CA LEU A 60 4.44 -5.34 -8.41
C LEU A 60 4.72 -4.00 -9.10
N LEU A 61 5.35 -4.01 -10.27
CA LEU A 61 5.57 -2.81 -11.08
C LEU A 61 4.25 -2.16 -11.52
N GLN A 62 3.26 -2.96 -11.95
CA GLN A 62 1.93 -2.45 -12.28
C GLN A 62 1.21 -1.84 -11.08
N ILE A 63 1.31 -2.45 -9.89
CA ILE A 63 0.76 -1.89 -8.65
C ILE A 63 1.44 -0.56 -8.30
N ILE A 64 2.76 -0.47 -8.45
CA ILE A 64 3.52 0.75 -8.14
C ILE A 64 3.16 1.90 -9.11
N PHE A 65 2.89 1.59 -10.39
CA PHE A 65 2.48 2.60 -11.37
C PHE A 65 1.00 2.98 -11.29
N MET A 66 0.10 2.06 -10.90
CA MET A 66 -1.34 2.36 -10.77
C MET A 66 -1.71 3.20 -9.55
N TYR A 67 -0.88 3.21 -8.50
CA TYR A 67 -1.13 4.01 -7.30
C TYR A 67 -0.10 5.13 -7.15
N PRO A 68 -0.31 6.33 -7.72
CA PRO A 68 0.43 7.51 -7.28
C PRO A 68 0.14 7.71 -5.79
N ARG A 69 1.17 7.47 -4.97
CA ARG A 69 1.11 7.47 -3.51
C ARG A 69 0.74 8.87 -3.01
N GLN A 70 -0.56 9.13 -2.83
CA GLN A 70 -1.14 10.28 -2.15
C GLN A 70 -0.97 10.19 -0.61
N TYR A 71 0.20 9.76 -0.13
CA TYR A 71 0.44 9.59 1.31
C TYR A 71 1.68 10.36 1.73
N LYS A 72 1.43 11.46 2.46
CA LYS A 72 2.32 12.07 3.48
C LYS A 72 1.74 13.33 4.12
N LYS A 73 0.59 13.86 3.67
CA LYS A 73 -0.08 15.01 4.32
C LYS A 73 -1.16 14.60 5.34
N SER A 74 -1.88 13.49 5.12
CA SER A 74 -2.95 13.03 6.03
C SER A 74 -2.41 12.55 7.38
N ASP A 75 -1.31 11.77 7.38
CA ASP A 75 -0.80 11.16 8.61
C ASP A 75 -0.18 12.20 9.56
N LYS A 76 0.43 13.25 9.01
CA LYS A 76 0.95 14.37 9.82
C LYS A 76 -0.19 15.13 10.48
N GLN A 77 -1.31 15.36 9.79
CA GLN A 77 -2.48 16.04 10.37
C GLN A 77 -3.17 15.17 11.44
N GLN A 78 -3.28 13.85 11.24
CA GLN A 78 -3.84 12.93 12.24
C GLN A 78 -2.94 12.77 13.46
N GLN A 79 -1.61 12.69 13.28
CA GLN A 79 -0.67 12.66 14.41
C GLN A 79 -0.75 13.96 15.22
N PHE A 80 -0.94 15.09 14.55
CA PHE A 80 -1.05 16.38 15.21
C PHE A 80 -2.35 16.54 16.01
N SER A 81 -3.49 16.08 15.47
CA SER A 81 -4.77 16.08 16.21
C SER A 81 -4.69 15.17 17.44
N ASN A 82 -4.09 13.97 17.30
CA ASN A 82 -3.96 13.03 18.42
C ASN A 82 -3.09 13.60 19.56
N ILE A 83 -2.01 14.32 19.25
CA ILE A 83 -1.17 14.97 20.26
C ILE A 83 -1.90 16.15 20.91
N SER A 84 -2.63 16.95 20.13
CA SER A 84 -3.46 18.03 20.64
C SER A 84 -4.52 17.52 21.62
N ASP A 85 -5.23 16.46 21.26
CA ASP A 85 -6.26 15.85 22.10
C ASP A 85 -5.67 15.24 23.37
N PHE A 86 -4.49 14.64 23.29
CA PHE A 86 -3.78 14.12 24.45
C PHE A 86 -3.39 15.24 25.43
N ILE A 87 -2.85 16.35 24.92
CA ILE A 87 -2.48 17.52 25.74
C ILE A 87 -3.73 18.16 26.35
N LEU A 88 -4.79 18.31 25.56
CA LEU A 88 -6.07 18.84 26.02
C LEU A 88 -6.65 18.01 27.17
N ASN A 89 -6.76 16.70 26.99
CA ASN A 89 -7.28 15.80 28.02
C ASN A 89 -6.43 15.83 29.29
N LYS A 90 -5.09 15.88 29.15
CA LYS A 90 -4.20 15.96 30.31
C LYS A 90 -4.37 17.28 31.08
N LEU A 91 -4.49 18.42 30.39
CA LEU A 91 -4.68 19.73 31.02
C LEU A 91 -6.08 19.87 31.64
N ILE A 92 -7.12 19.33 30.99
CA ILE A 92 -8.47 19.26 31.55
C ILE A 92 -8.49 18.42 32.83
N ASN A 93 -7.78 17.29 32.86
CA ASN A 93 -7.70 16.46 34.07
C ASN A 93 -6.92 17.14 35.21
N GLU A 94 -5.88 17.91 34.89
CA GLU A 94 -5.07 18.60 35.89
C GLU A 94 -5.73 19.89 36.43
N PHE A 95 -6.42 20.67 35.59
CA PHE A 95 -6.91 22.02 35.94
C PHE A 95 -8.43 22.22 35.74
N GLY A 96 -9.13 21.30 35.06
CA GLY A 96 -10.54 21.45 34.65
C GLY A 96 -11.56 21.02 35.72
N GLN A 97 -11.45 21.55 36.93
CA GLN A 97 -12.37 21.22 38.03
C GLN A 97 -13.79 21.78 37.80
N LYS A 98 -13.91 22.98 37.21
CA LYS A 98 -15.21 23.61 36.89
C LYS A 98 -15.48 23.54 35.39
N PRO A 99 -16.75 23.52 34.95
CA PRO A 99 -17.09 23.47 33.52
C PRO A 99 -16.50 24.64 32.72
N ILE A 100 -16.44 25.84 33.32
CA ILE A 100 -15.83 27.00 32.68
C ILE A 100 -14.31 26.90 32.55
N ASP A 101 -13.65 26.18 33.47
CA ASP A 101 -12.21 25.94 33.37
C ASP A 101 -11.93 24.98 32.20
N LYS A 102 -12.79 23.99 31.96
CA LYS A 102 -12.68 23.09 30.80
C LYS A 102 -12.84 23.83 29.48
N GLU A 103 -13.80 24.76 29.42
CA GLU A 103 -13.99 25.59 28.23
C GLU A 103 -12.79 26.50 28.00
N LEU A 104 -12.31 27.19 29.04
CA LEU A 104 -11.11 28.03 28.99
C LEU A 104 -9.89 27.26 28.50
N ILE A 105 -9.63 26.08 29.06
CA ILE A 105 -8.49 25.22 28.68
C ILE A 105 -8.59 24.80 27.21
N THR A 106 -9.79 24.44 26.74
CA THR A 106 -10.03 24.08 25.33
C THR A 106 -9.64 25.22 24.39
N TRP A 107 -10.01 26.47 24.71
CA TRP A 107 -9.67 27.63 23.88
C TRP A 107 -8.18 27.96 23.89
N TYR A 108 -7.51 27.84 25.04
CA TYR A 108 -6.06 28.03 25.12
C TYR A 108 -5.28 26.99 24.30
N VAL A 109 -5.69 25.72 24.34
CA VAL A 109 -5.04 24.67 23.52
C VAL A 109 -5.30 24.90 22.03
N HIS A 110 -6.51 25.31 21.65
CA HIS A 110 -6.84 25.65 20.26
C HIS A 110 -6.04 26.85 19.74
N ASP A 111 -5.93 27.92 20.54
CA ASP A 111 -5.14 29.11 20.22
C ASP A 111 -3.65 28.74 20.06
N TYR A 112 -3.10 27.95 20.99
CA TYR A 112 -1.73 27.45 20.90
C TYR A 112 -1.50 26.63 19.62
N ASN A 113 -2.42 25.73 19.28
CA ASN A 113 -2.36 24.92 18.07
C ASN A 113 -2.43 25.77 16.79
N SER A 114 -3.12 26.91 16.83
CA SER A 114 -3.17 27.85 15.70
C SER A 114 -1.87 28.65 15.52
N LYS A 115 -1.17 28.96 16.62
CA LYS A 115 0.06 29.78 16.62
C LYS A 115 1.32 28.97 16.33
N TYR A 116 1.36 27.69 16.71
CA TYR A 116 2.57 26.88 16.63
C TYR A 116 2.35 25.61 15.79
N THR A 117 3.27 25.36 14.85
CA THR A 117 3.24 24.20 13.94
C THR A 117 3.78 22.91 14.56
N SER A 118 4.32 22.93 15.78
CA SER A 118 4.75 21.75 16.57
C SER A 118 4.57 21.97 18.08
N PHE A 119 4.14 20.94 18.81
CA PHE A 119 4.13 20.96 20.27
C PHE A 119 5.54 20.71 20.81
N ASN A 120 6.27 21.79 21.09
CA ASN A 120 7.58 21.72 21.76
C ASN A 120 7.39 21.64 23.28
N GLU A 121 8.24 20.89 23.98
CA GLU A 121 8.12 20.69 25.43
C GLU A 121 8.14 22.01 26.23
N SER A 122 9.02 22.95 25.85
CA SER A 122 9.10 24.27 26.47
C SER A 122 7.81 25.07 26.29
N GLY A 123 7.18 24.98 25.12
CA GLY A 123 5.93 25.67 24.83
C GLY A 123 4.73 25.05 25.55
N VAL A 124 4.70 23.72 25.71
CA VAL A 124 3.67 23.05 26.53
C VAL A 124 3.83 23.43 28.02
N ARG A 125 5.06 23.60 28.52
CA ARG A 125 5.28 24.11 29.89
C ARG A 125 4.82 25.56 30.05
N ALA A 126 5.05 26.42 29.06
CA ALA A 126 4.56 27.80 29.06
C ALA A 126 3.02 27.84 29.05
N LEU A 127 2.39 27.07 28.16
CA LEU A 127 0.93 26.93 28.09
C LEU A 127 0.35 26.44 29.42
N LYS A 128 1.01 25.47 30.07
CA LYS A 128 0.63 24.98 31.39
C LYS A 128 0.71 26.07 32.46
N ALA A 129 1.75 26.91 32.44
CA ALA A 129 1.89 28.02 33.37
C ALA A 129 0.79 29.09 33.16
N GLU A 130 0.50 29.43 31.91
CA GLU A 130 -0.53 30.40 31.54
C GLU A 130 -1.94 29.91 31.93
N ILE A 131 -2.27 28.65 31.65
CA ILE A 131 -3.53 28.03 32.09
C ILE A 131 -3.63 28.01 33.62
N LYS A 132 -2.55 27.68 34.32
CA LYS A 132 -2.52 27.67 35.79
C LYS A 132 -2.77 29.05 36.37
N GLU A 133 -2.34 30.13 35.71
CA GLU A 133 -2.63 31.50 36.11
C GLU A 133 -4.06 31.91 35.75
N ALA A 134 -4.51 31.59 34.53
CA ALA A 134 -5.86 31.92 34.05
C ALA A 134 -6.97 31.21 34.84
N VAL A 135 -6.74 29.97 35.29
CA VAL A 135 -7.69 29.22 36.13
C VAL A 135 -7.84 29.82 37.54
N LYS A 136 -6.87 30.61 38.02
CA LYS A 136 -6.98 31.31 39.31
C LYS A 136 -7.80 32.61 39.25
N LYS A 137 -8.07 33.12 38.05
CA LYS A 137 -8.80 34.38 37.84
C LYS A 137 -10.28 34.27 38.23
N GLN A 138 -10.92 35.42 38.42
CA GLN A 138 -12.34 35.45 38.73
C GLN A 138 -13.19 35.02 37.53
N TYR A 139 -14.41 34.57 37.80
CA TYR A 139 -15.32 34.04 36.77
C TYR A 139 -15.54 35.00 35.59
N ILE A 140 -15.75 36.29 35.88
CA ILE A 140 -15.99 37.34 34.88
C ILE A 140 -14.78 37.51 33.96
N GLU A 141 -13.57 37.45 34.51
CA GLU A 141 -12.32 37.53 33.75
C GLU A 141 -12.13 36.31 32.85
N LYS A 142 -12.50 35.11 33.34
CA LYS A 142 -12.46 33.89 32.52
C LYS A 142 -13.39 33.96 31.32
N GLU A 143 -14.62 34.45 31.51
CA GLU A 143 -15.55 34.65 30.38
C GLU A 143 -15.05 35.70 29.38
N ALA A 144 -14.43 36.79 29.86
CA ALA A 144 -13.84 37.79 29.00
C ALA A 144 -12.71 37.18 28.14
N ILE A 145 -11.82 36.40 28.76
CA ILE A 145 -10.72 35.70 28.05
C ILE A 145 -11.27 34.72 27.02
N ILE A 146 -12.28 33.91 27.38
CA ILE A 146 -12.94 32.97 26.43
C ILE A 146 -13.51 33.72 25.23
N LYS A 147 -14.18 34.86 25.46
CA LYS A 147 -14.73 35.69 24.37
C LYS A 147 -13.62 36.22 23.45
N THR A 148 -12.51 36.70 24.01
CA THR A 148 -11.36 37.18 23.23
C THR A 148 -10.74 36.07 22.38
N LEU A 149 -10.52 34.88 22.95
CA LEU A 149 -9.95 33.73 22.23
C LEU A 149 -10.88 33.23 21.12
N LYS A 150 -12.20 33.17 21.37
CA LYS A 150 -13.22 32.84 20.35
C LYS A 150 -13.17 33.82 19.17
N GLN A 151 -13.04 35.12 19.46
CA GLN A 151 -12.98 36.15 18.43
C GLN A 151 -11.71 36.06 17.58
N GLN A 152 -10.56 35.75 18.20
CA GLN A 152 -9.30 35.54 17.49
C GLN A 152 -9.38 34.34 16.53
N GLN A 153 -9.97 33.22 16.97
CA GLN A 153 -10.13 32.04 16.12
C GLN A 153 -11.03 32.30 14.90
N ASN A 154 -12.14 33.00 15.08
CA ASN A 154 -13.03 33.35 13.96
C ASN A 154 -12.33 34.27 12.93
N THR A 155 -11.46 35.16 13.39
CA THR A 155 -10.68 36.07 12.51
C THR A 155 -9.68 35.28 11.66
N LEU A 156 -9.00 34.28 12.25
CA LEU A 156 -8.05 33.43 11.53
C LEU A 156 -8.74 32.51 10.50
N GLN A 157 -9.97 32.07 10.76
CA GLN A 157 -10.75 31.29 9.79
C GLN A 157 -11.17 32.14 8.59
N LEU A 158 -11.57 33.40 8.80
CA LEU A 158 -11.90 34.35 7.73
C LEU A 158 -10.67 34.65 6.85
N GLN A 159 -9.49 34.86 7.44
CA GLN A 159 -8.25 35.09 6.68
C GLN A 159 -7.83 33.89 5.83
N ASN A 160 -7.97 32.66 6.34
CA ASN A 160 -7.68 31.44 5.56
C ASN A 160 -8.64 31.22 4.38
N ILE A 161 -9.89 31.71 4.48
CA ILE A 161 -10.86 31.67 3.37
C ILE A 161 -10.48 32.69 2.29
N GLU A 162 -10.06 33.89 2.69
CA GLU A 162 -9.61 34.93 1.74
C GLU A 162 -8.29 34.57 1.04
N GLU A 163 -7.32 33.96 1.72
CA GLU A 163 -6.06 33.51 1.08
C GLU A 163 -6.28 32.36 0.09
N LYS A 164 -7.23 31.46 0.36
CA LYS A 164 -7.62 30.41 -0.60
C LYS A 164 -8.32 30.99 -1.84
N GLN A 165 -9.11 32.05 -1.70
CA GLN A 165 -9.74 32.73 -2.84
C GLN A 165 -8.77 33.63 -3.63
N LYS A 166 -7.71 34.15 -3.00
CA LYS A 166 -6.67 34.92 -3.71
C LYS A 166 -5.67 34.04 -4.47
N ASN A 167 -5.40 32.81 -4.02
CA ASN A 167 -4.49 31.90 -4.73
C ASN A 167 -5.08 31.22 -5.97
N GLU A 168 -6.41 31.16 -6.13
CA GLU A 168 -7.03 30.69 -7.39
C GLU A 168 -7.12 31.78 -8.47
N ASN A 169 -7.00 33.06 -8.11
CA ASN A 169 -7.12 34.18 -9.04
C ASN A 169 -5.78 34.77 -9.54
N ASN A 170 -4.65 34.40 -8.93
CA ASN A 170 -3.33 34.95 -9.31
C ASN A 170 -2.64 34.27 -10.51
N SER A 171 -3.29 33.31 -11.19
CA SER A 171 -2.78 32.75 -12.45
C SER A 171 -3.40 33.36 -13.70
N LYS A 172 -4.29 34.37 -13.59
CA LYS A 172 -5.02 34.92 -14.75
C LYS A 172 -5.15 36.45 -14.84
N GLN A 173 -4.31 37.23 -14.14
CA GLN A 173 -4.33 38.69 -14.29
C GLN A 173 -2.93 39.29 -14.46
N ILE A 174 -2.32 39.05 -15.63
CA ILE A 174 -1.35 39.97 -16.25
C ILE A 174 -1.70 40.09 -17.73
N THR A 175 -2.83 40.74 -18.03
CA THR A 175 -3.15 41.40 -19.32
C THR A 175 -4.59 41.88 -19.22
N LYS A 176 -4.79 43.07 -18.65
CA LYS A 176 -5.97 43.95 -18.82
C LYS A 176 -5.83 45.16 -17.89
N VAL A 177 -4.85 46.00 -18.20
CA VAL A 177 -4.94 47.42 -17.87
C VAL A 177 -4.68 48.13 -19.19
N ILE A 178 -5.76 48.58 -19.80
CA ILE A 178 -5.92 49.66 -20.77
C ILE A 178 -7.30 49.42 -21.41
N THR A 179 -8.04 50.53 -21.54
CA THR A 179 -9.33 50.71 -22.21
C THR A 179 -10.62 50.41 -21.43
N GLN A 180 -11.31 51.52 -21.15
CA GLN A 180 -12.77 51.72 -21.02
C GLN A 180 -13.41 51.62 -19.62
N GLY A 181 -13.68 52.82 -19.09
CA GLY A 181 -14.79 53.13 -18.19
C GLY A 181 -15.24 54.56 -18.50
N GLN A 182 -16.15 54.69 -19.45
CA GLN A 182 -16.85 55.92 -19.83
C GLN A 182 -18.28 55.84 -19.25
N ASP A 183 -18.86 57.00 -19.00
CA ASP A 183 -20.31 57.29 -18.96
C ASP A 183 -21.07 57.04 -17.65
N GLN A 184 -21.15 58.11 -16.84
CA GLN A 184 -22.41 58.62 -16.29
C GLN A 184 -22.24 60.09 -15.94
N LEU A 185 -22.76 60.98 -16.80
CA LEU A 185 -23.57 62.15 -16.45
C LEU A 185 -23.79 63.00 -17.70
N ASN A 186 -24.96 62.79 -18.29
CA ASN A 186 -25.52 63.61 -19.34
C ASN A 186 -26.80 64.22 -18.77
N SER A 187 -26.83 65.53 -18.53
CA SER A 187 -28.03 66.39 -18.45
C SER A 187 -27.62 67.81 -18.08
N GLN A 188 -27.36 68.66 -19.07
CA GLN A 188 -27.97 69.99 -19.14
C GLN A 188 -27.69 70.61 -20.50
N ILE A 189 -28.71 70.50 -21.33
CA ILE A 189 -28.94 71.26 -22.56
C ILE A 189 -29.19 72.71 -22.16
N LYS A 190 -28.33 73.63 -22.58
CA LYS A 190 -28.74 75.01 -22.88
C LYS A 190 -28.14 75.42 -24.22
N ASN A 191 -29.02 75.39 -25.20
CA ASN A 191 -28.85 75.90 -26.55
C ASN A 191 -28.54 77.41 -26.49
N ASN A 192 -27.47 77.83 -27.16
CA ASN A 192 -27.31 79.19 -27.67
C ASN A 192 -26.54 79.09 -29.00
N PRO A 193 -27.21 79.21 -30.17
CA PRO A 193 -26.52 79.53 -31.40
C PRO A 193 -26.21 81.04 -31.41
N PRO A 194 -25.02 81.49 -31.86
CA PRO A 194 -24.85 82.89 -32.21
C PRO A 194 -25.65 83.14 -33.50
N GLU A 195 -26.71 83.93 -33.36
CA GLU A 195 -27.51 84.49 -34.45
C GLU A 195 -26.62 85.24 -35.44
N ILE A 196 -26.67 84.81 -36.69
CA ILE A 196 -26.18 85.54 -37.85
C ILE A 196 -27.25 86.60 -38.16
N PRO A 197 -26.97 87.91 -38.10
CA PRO A 197 -27.93 88.94 -38.45
C PRO A 197 -28.15 88.92 -39.97
N ARG A 198 -29.39 88.71 -40.39
CA ARG A 198 -29.87 88.98 -41.76
C ARG A 198 -31.03 89.97 -41.69
N LEU A 199 -31.04 90.87 -42.68
CA LEU A 199 -32.02 91.91 -43.03
C LEU A 199 -31.95 93.17 -42.14
N ASP A 200 -31.96 94.41 -42.65
CA ASP A 200 -32.64 94.98 -43.82
C ASP A 200 -31.70 95.92 -44.61
N SER A 201 -31.59 95.81 -45.94
CA SER A 201 -32.52 96.39 -46.93
C SER A 201 -32.77 97.90 -46.72
N LEU A 202 -31.72 98.72 -46.89
CA LEU A 202 -31.85 100.15 -47.16
C LEU A 202 -31.54 100.43 -48.62
N THR A 203 -32.63 100.47 -49.37
CA THR A 203 -32.79 101.15 -50.64
C THR A 203 -32.17 102.56 -50.63
N SER A 204 -31.22 102.82 -51.52
CA SER A 204 -31.00 104.16 -52.07
C SER A 204 -30.48 104.04 -53.50
N GLU A 205 -31.38 103.67 -54.41
CA GLU A 205 -31.22 103.92 -55.84
C GLU A 205 -31.29 105.44 -56.09
N ASN A 206 -30.17 106.14 -55.87
CA ASN A 206 -29.95 107.46 -56.45
C ASN A 206 -29.18 107.28 -57.76
N LYS A 207 -29.86 106.78 -58.79
CA LYS A 207 -29.43 106.96 -60.19
C LYS A 207 -29.79 108.39 -60.59
N GLN A 208 -28.89 109.34 -60.36
CA GLN A 208 -28.92 110.60 -61.09
C GLN A 208 -28.70 110.29 -62.57
N LYS A 209 -29.79 110.33 -63.34
CA LYS A 209 -29.74 110.43 -64.80
C LYS A 209 -29.27 111.84 -65.14
N SER A 210 -27.97 112.01 -65.39
CA SER A 210 -27.49 113.17 -66.13
C SER A 210 -27.84 112.96 -67.60
N VAL A 211 -28.97 113.54 -68.01
CA VAL A 211 -29.36 113.71 -69.41
C VAL A 211 -28.47 114.82 -69.98
N TYR A 212 -27.49 114.47 -70.80
CA TYR A 212 -26.91 115.40 -71.76
C TYR A 212 -27.69 115.21 -73.07
N GLN A 213 -28.63 116.11 -73.35
CA GLN A 213 -29.04 116.41 -74.72
C GLN A 213 -27.94 117.31 -75.29
N LEU A 214 -27.11 116.73 -76.16
CA LEU A 214 -26.30 117.48 -77.10
C LEU A 214 -26.98 117.27 -78.45
N ASP A 215 -27.78 118.26 -78.84
CA ASP A 215 -28.16 118.43 -80.24
C ASP A 215 -26.92 119.00 -80.96
N ASP A 216 -26.50 118.27 -81.99
CA ASP A 216 -25.67 118.62 -83.14
C ASP A 216 -24.58 119.69 -82.92
N ASP A 217 -23.35 119.22 -82.70
CA ASP A 217 -22.27 119.49 -83.64
C ASP A 217 -21.25 118.33 -83.60
N GLU A 218 -20.96 117.82 -84.79
CA GLU A 218 -19.99 116.76 -85.03
C GLU A 218 -18.59 117.23 -84.59
N GLN A 219 -17.90 116.40 -83.78
CA GLN A 219 -16.48 116.47 -83.36
C GLN A 219 -16.14 117.07 -81.97
N ASP A 220 -16.87 116.71 -80.90
CA ASP A 220 -16.31 116.84 -79.53
C ASP A 220 -15.73 115.51 -79.03
N GLU A 221 -14.41 115.38 -79.15
CA GLU A 221 -13.62 114.20 -78.76
C GLU A 221 -13.78 113.85 -77.26
N TRP A 222 -14.06 114.85 -76.42
CA TRP A 222 -14.25 114.65 -74.97
C TRP A 222 -15.54 113.91 -74.63
N ALA A 223 -16.63 114.15 -75.37
CA ALA A 223 -17.88 113.42 -75.19
C ALA A 223 -17.75 111.94 -75.59
N ALA A 224 -16.92 111.65 -76.59
CA ALA A 224 -16.59 110.28 -76.98
C ALA A 224 -15.77 109.56 -75.89
N ILE A 225 -14.82 110.25 -75.25
CA ILE A 225 -14.03 109.71 -74.13
C ILE A 225 -14.94 109.40 -72.92
N ILE A 226 -15.85 110.30 -72.55
CA ILE A 226 -16.78 110.06 -71.42
C ILE A 226 -17.74 108.90 -71.72
N LYS A 227 -18.26 108.81 -72.95
CA LYS A 227 -19.05 107.64 -73.38
C LYS A 227 -18.22 106.36 -73.34
N TYR A 228 -16.96 106.40 -73.77
CA TYR A 228 -16.06 105.25 -73.69
C TYR A 228 -15.82 104.82 -72.23
N ASP A 229 -15.46 105.74 -71.34
CA ASP A 229 -15.21 105.45 -69.92
C ASP A 229 -16.44 104.92 -69.19
N THR A 230 -17.63 105.47 -69.48
CA THR A 230 -18.89 104.96 -68.91
C THR A 230 -19.22 103.56 -69.43
N THR A 231 -18.98 103.27 -70.71
CA THR A 231 -19.15 101.91 -71.25
C THR A 231 -18.12 100.93 -70.67
N LEU A 232 -16.87 101.37 -70.46
CA LEU A 232 -15.81 100.58 -69.85
C LEU A 232 -16.16 100.25 -68.39
N TYR A 233 -16.64 101.22 -67.62
CA TYR A 233 -17.06 101.04 -66.23
C TYR A 233 -18.27 100.09 -66.11
N GLN A 234 -19.26 100.21 -67.01
CA GLN A 234 -20.38 99.27 -67.06
C GLN A 234 -19.91 97.84 -67.37
N LYS A 235 -18.99 97.69 -68.33
CA LYS A 235 -18.37 96.40 -68.67
C LYS A 235 -17.57 95.83 -67.50
N GLU A 236 -16.83 96.65 -66.77
CA GLU A 236 -16.09 96.23 -65.57
C GLU A 236 -17.04 95.78 -64.43
N GLN A 237 -18.17 96.49 -64.23
CA GLN A 237 -19.19 96.10 -63.25
C GLN A 237 -19.88 94.78 -63.63
N GLU A 238 -20.17 94.56 -64.91
CA GLU A 238 -20.69 93.28 -65.40
C GLU A 238 -19.69 92.14 -65.23
N GLU A 239 -18.41 92.37 -65.54
CA GLU A 239 -17.35 91.40 -65.29
C GLU A 239 -17.15 91.10 -63.79
N LYS A 240 -17.27 92.12 -62.93
CA LYS A 240 -17.22 91.93 -61.47
C LYS A 240 -18.40 91.07 -60.99
N LYS A 241 -19.63 91.34 -61.46
CA LYS A 241 -20.80 90.51 -61.16
C LYS A 241 -20.64 89.07 -61.66
N LYS A 242 -20.09 88.87 -62.87
CA LYS A 242 -19.80 87.53 -63.40
C LYS A 242 -18.76 86.80 -62.54
N ARG A 243 -17.69 87.48 -62.10
CA ARG A 243 -16.69 86.90 -61.18
C ARG A 243 -17.29 86.55 -59.82
N GLU A 244 -18.13 87.40 -59.24
CA GLU A 244 -18.83 87.12 -57.98
C GLU A 244 -19.78 85.92 -58.10
N LEU A 245 -20.50 85.80 -59.21
CA LEU A 245 -21.40 84.68 -59.47
C LEU A 245 -20.62 83.36 -59.64
N GLN A 246 -19.50 83.39 -60.36
CA GLN A 246 -18.58 82.24 -60.47
C GLN A 246 -18.00 81.84 -59.11
N LEU A 247 -17.63 82.81 -58.26
CA LEU A 247 -17.11 82.54 -56.92
C LEU A 247 -18.18 81.92 -56.02
N LYS A 248 -19.42 82.44 -56.05
CA LYS A 248 -20.55 81.84 -55.33
C LYS A 248 -20.85 80.42 -55.80
N GLN A 249 -20.75 80.16 -57.10
CA GLN A 249 -20.98 78.83 -57.67
C GLN A 249 -19.89 77.85 -57.23
N LYS A 250 -18.61 78.25 -57.28
CA LYS A 250 -17.50 77.44 -56.74
C LYS A 250 -17.67 77.16 -55.25
N LEU A 251 -18.05 78.16 -54.45
CA LEU A 251 -18.27 77.99 -53.02
C LEU A 251 -19.42 77.01 -52.73
N LYS A 252 -20.50 77.06 -53.52
CA LYS A 252 -21.61 76.11 -53.41
C LYS A 252 -21.16 74.70 -53.77
N ASP A 253 -20.42 74.54 -54.86
CA ASP A 253 -19.92 73.24 -55.31
C ASP A 253 -18.96 72.63 -54.26
N ASP A 254 -18.09 73.44 -53.65
CA ASP A 254 -17.20 73.00 -52.55
C ASP A 254 -17.98 72.60 -51.29
N LEU A 255 -19.02 73.36 -50.91
CA LEU A 255 -19.88 73.01 -49.77
C LEU A 255 -20.68 71.73 -50.04
N ASP A 256 -21.23 71.56 -51.24
CA ASP A 256 -21.93 70.35 -51.65
C ASP A 256 -20.99 69.14 -51.68
N LYS A 257 -19.73 69.34 -52.08
CA LYS A 257 -18.68 68.31 -52.01
C LYS A 257 -18.37 67.91 -50.58
N GLN A 258 -18.19 68.88 -49.67
CA GLN A 258 -17.96 68.59 -48.25
C GLN A 258 -19.14 67.85 -47.60
N LEU A 259 -20.38 68.19 -47.97
CA LEU A 259 -21.57 67.47 -47.49
C LEU A 259 -21.60 66.03 -47.98
N LYS A 260 -21.24 65.78 -49.25
CA LYS A 260 -21.14 64.42 -49.80
C LYS A 260 -20.04 63.60 -49.11
N GLU A 261 -18.84 64.15 -48.97
CA GLU A 261 -17.72 63.50 -48.27
C GLU A 261 -18.10 63.17 -46.81
N LYS A 262 -18.74 64.10 -46.10
CA LYS A 262 -19.24 63.86 -44.73
C LYS A 262 -20.30 62.75 -44.67
N ALA A 263 -21.20 62.69 -45.66
CA ALA A 263 -22.21 61.65 -45.74
C ALA A 263 -21.61 60.27 -46.05
N GLU A 264 -20.59 60.21 -46.90
CA GLU A 264 -19.84 58.98 -47.20
C GLU A 264 -19.06 58.47 -45.99
N MET A 265 -18.34 59.36 -45.30
CA MET A 265 -17.65 59.00 -44.05
C MET A 265 -18.61 58.45 -43.00
N LYS A 266 -19.78 59.07 -42.83
CA LYS A 266 -20.81 58.58 -41.89
C LYS A 266 -21.33 57.19 -42.27
N LYS A 267 -21.50 56.90 -43.57
CA LYS A 267 -21.89 55.56 -44.04
C LYS A 267 -20.78 54.53 -43.81
N GLU A 268 -19.53 54.90 -44.02
CA GLU A 268 -18.39 54.02 -43.79
C GLU A 268 -18.21 53.71 -42.30
N GLU A 269 -18.36 54.71 -41.43
CA GLU A 269 -18.36 54.55 -39.97
C GLU A 269 -19.49 53.61 -39.52
N ALA A 270 -20.72 53.80 -40.01
CA ALA A 270 -21.84 52.93 -39.69
C ALA A 270 -21.60 51.46 -40.14
N MET A 271 -20.97 51.26 -41.30
CA MET A 271 -20.59 49.91 -41.74
C MET A 271 -19.47 49.30 -40.87
N LYS A 272 -18.48 50.10 -40.45
CA LYS A 272 -17.42 49.64 -39.54
C LYS A 272 -17.98 49.28 -38.17
N GLU A 273 -18.90 50.09 -37.64
CA GLU A 273 -19.58 49.83 -36.38
C GLU A 273 -20.43 48.56 -36.45
N ALA A 274 -21.22 48.37 -37.52
CA ALA A 274 -21.99 47.14 -37.72
C ALA A 274 -21.10 45.89 -37.76
N LYS A 275 -19.96 45.94 -38.47
CA LYS A 275 -18.98 44.85 -38.50
C LYS A 275 -18.38 44.58 -37.12
N PHE A 276 -18.04 45.63 -36.37
CA PHE A 276 -17.52 45.50 -35.02
C PHE A 276 -18.52 44.84 -34.08
N ILE A 277 -19.79 45.25 -34.13
CA ILE A 277 -20.88 44.65 -33.35
C ILE A 277 -21.04 43.16 -33.71
N GLN A 278 -21.05 42.82 -35.00
CA GLN A 278 -21.17 41.44 -35.46
C GLN A 278 -20.00 40.56 -34.97
N LEU A 279 -18.76 41.06 -35.07
CA LEU A 279 -17.57 40.36 -34.58
C LEU A 279 -17.64 40.13 -33.06
N ASN A 280 -18.09 41.14 -32.30
CA ASN A 280 -18.26 41.00 -30.86
C ASN A 280 -19.36 40.00 -30.49
N GLN A 281 -20.46 39.96 -31.25
CA GLN A 281 -21.50 38.94 -31.06
C GLN A 281 -20.97 37.54 -31.33
N GLN A 282 -20.19 37.33 -32.40
CA GLN A 282 -19.55 36.04 -32.68
C GLN A 282 -18.60 35.63 -31.54
N ARG A 283 -17.72 36.52 -31.11
CA ARG A 283 -16.80 36.27 -29.98
C ARG A 283 -17.56 35.90 -28.70
N LYS A 284 -18.71 36.54 -28.45
CA LYS A 284 -19.58 36.21 -27.30
C LYS A 284 -20.15 34.80 -27.42
N GLN A 285 -20.63 34.42 -28.60
CA GLN A 285 -21.16 33.07 -28.85
C GLN A 285 -20.09 31.99 -28.70
N GLU A 286 -18.88 32.22 -29.23
CA GLU A 286 -17.74 31.31 -29.07
C GLU A 286 -17.37 31.14 -27.59
N PHE A 287 -17.37 32.23 -26.82
CA PHE A 287 -17.10 32.18 -25.39
C PHE A 287 -18.17 31.39 -24.62
N GLU A 288 -19.45 31.56 -24.95
CA GLU A 288 -20.55 30.80 -24.36
C GLU A 288 -20.46 29.29 -24.70
N GLN A 289 -20.08 28.95 -25.94
CA GLN A 289 -19.84 27.57 -26.36
C GLN A 289 -18.66 26.95 -25.60
N PHE A 290 -17.56 27.70 -25.44
CA PHE A 290 -16.39 27.24 -24.69
C PHE A 290 -16.73 26.99 -23.21
N GLU A 291 -17.50 27.88 -22.57
CA GLU A 291 -17.97 27.69 -21.20
C GLU A 291 -18.91 26.48 -21.08
N LYS A 292 -19.77 26.23 -22.07
CA LYS A 292 -20.60 25.00 -22.12
C LYS A 292 -19.75 23.74 -22.21
N GLN A 293 -18.79 23.69 -23.13
CA GLN A 293 -17.87 22.55 -23.28
C GLN A 293 -17.07 22.30 -22.00
N LYS A 294 -16.59 23.36 -21.35
CA LYS A 294 -15.86 23.25 -20.08
C LYS A 294 -16.75 22.67 -18.97
N LYS A 295 -18.01 23.09 -18.88
CA LYS A 295 -18.99 22.53 -17.92
C LYS A 295 -19.27 21.06 -18.21
N GLU A 296 -19.40 20.67 -19.48
CA GLU A 296 -19.57 19.28 -19.89
C GLU A 296 -18.35 18.41 -19.56
N GLN A 297 -17.14 18.90 -19.79
CA GLN A 297 -15.91 18.21 -19.40
C GLN A 297 -15.81 18.03 -17.88
N ILE A 298 -16.20 19.03 -17.10
CA ILE A 298 -16.25 18.91 -15.63
C ILE A 298 -17.26 17.84 -15.21
N LYS A 299 -18.46 17.82 -15.82
CA LYS A 299 -19.47 16.79 -15.55
C LYS A 299 -18.98 15.38 -15.93
N LEU A 300 -18.31 15.24 -17.07
CA LEU A 300 -17.69 13.98 -17.50
C LEU A 300 -16.65 13.50 -16.48
N LYS A 301 -15.75 14.38 -16.03
CA LYS A 301 -14.77 14.05 -14.99
C LYS A 301 -15.42 13.63 -13.67
N GLN A 302 -16.48 14.34 -13.24
CA GLN A 302 -17.24 13.96 -12.05
C GLN A 302 -17.90 12.59 -12.19
N LEU A 303 -18.43 12.27 -13.38
CA LEU A 303 -19.05 10.98 -13.66
C LEU A 303 -18.01 9.84 -13.68
N GLU A 304 -16.85 10.06 -14.31
CA GLU A 304 -15.73 9.12 -14.31
C GLU A 304 -15.20 8.86 -12.90
N GLU A 305 -15.04 9.92 -12.10
CA GLU A 305 -14.60 9.81 -10.71
C GLU A 305 -15.62 9.03 -9.86
N LYS A 306 -16.92 9.27 -10.07
CA LYS A 306 -17.98 8.49 -9.42
C LYS A 306 -17.91 7.02 -9.82
N LYS A 307 -17.73 6.73 -11.11
CA LYS A 307 -17.61 5.36 -11.62
C LYS A 307 -16.39 4.64 -11.01
N LEU A 308 -15.25 5.32 -10.91
CA LEU A 308 -14.05 4.78 -10.25
C LEU A 308 -14.27 4.50 -8.76
N ARG A 309 -14.96 5.41 -8.05
CA ARG A 309 -15.34 5.19 -6.64
C ARG A 309 -16.26 3.98 -6.48
N ASP A 310 -17.27 3.85 -7.34
CA ASP A 310 -18.21 2.73 -7.31
C ASP A 310 -17.49 1.39 -7.64
N GLU A 311 -16.55 1.39 -8.58
CA GLU A 311 -15.71 0.23 -8.90
C GLU A 311 -14.81 -0.18 -7.73
N GLN A 312 -14.18 0.79 -7.06
CA GLN A 312 -13.37 0.53 -5.86
C GLN A 312 -14.20 -0.11 -4.74
N VAL A 313 -15.39 0.43 -4.48
CA VAL A 313 -16.32 -0.11 -3.47
C VAL A 313 -16.75 -1.54 -3.82
N LEU A 314 -16.98 -1.82 -5.12
CA LEU A 314 -17.33 -3.16 -5.58
C LEU A 314 -16.18 -4.14 -5.36
N GLN A 315 -14.95 -3.77 -5.75
CA GLN A 315 -13.76 -4.59 -5.56
C GLN A 315 -13.49 -4.85 -4.07
N GLU A 316 -13.66 -3.85 -3.21
CA GLU A 316 -13.51 -4.03 -1.76
C GLU A 316 -14.57 -4.97 -1.18
N LYS A 317 -15.83 -4.86 -1.60
CA LYS A 317 -16.89 -5.80 -1.22
C LYS A 317 -16.58 -7.22 -1.66
N LEU A 318 -16.05 -7.43 -2.86
CA LEU A 318 -15.65 -8.74 -3.35
C LEU A 318 -14.50 -9.32 -2.53
N LYS A 319 -13.44 -8.55 -2.29
CA LYS A 319 -12.31 -8.97 -1.42
C LYS A 319 -12.78 -9.32 -0.01
N LYS A 320 -13.69 -8.53 0.57
CA LYS A 320 -14.25 -8.80 1.89
C LYS A 320 -15.05 -10.10 1.91
N ARG A 321 -15.85 -10.39 0.88
CA ARG A 321 -16.58 -11.67 0.75
C ARG A 321 -15.63 -12.85 0.61
N GLU A 322 -14.56 -12.70 -0.18
CA GLU A 322 -13.57 -13.75 -0.37
C GLU A 322 -12.79 -14.03 0.93
N SER A 323 -12.35 -12.98 1.62
CA SER A 323 -11.72 -13.10 2.95
C SER A 323 -12.65 -13.76 3.97
N GLN A 324 -13.94 -13.40 3.99
CA GLN A 324 -14.93 -14.07 4.85
C GLN A 324 -15.11 -15.55 4.47
N LYS A 325 -15.08 -15.89 3.18
CA LYS A 325 -15.17 -17.28 2.73
C LYS A 325 -13.93 -18.08 3.15
N GLN A 326 -12.74 -17.49 3.01
CA GLN A 326 -11.48 -18.12 3.46
C GLN A 326 -11.45 -18.31 4.99
N SER A 327 -11.87 -17.30 5.75
CA SER A 327 -12.00 -17.41 7.21
C SER A 327 -12.95 -18.54 7.61
N LYS A 328 -14.12 -18.64 6.98
CA LYS A 328 -15.06 -19.75 7.22
C LYS A 328 -14.47 -21.12 6.88
N LEU A 329 -13.73 -21.22 5.78
CA LEU A 329 -13.06 -22.47 5.41
C LEU A 329 -12.00 -22.87 6.44
N GLN A 330 -11.24 -21.91 6.98
CA GLN A 330 -10.27 -22.17 8.05
C GLN A 330 -10.96 -22.58 9.35
N ASP A 331 -12.07 -21.93 9.70
CA ASP A 331 -12.88 -22.29 10.87
C ASP A 331 -13.48 -23.70 10.71
N ASP A 332 -14.00 -24.04 9.53
CA ASP A 332 -14.52 -25.37 9.21
C ASP A 332 -13.42 -26.45 9.26
N GLU A 333 -12.22 -26.15 8.74
CA GLU A 333 -11.06 -27.04 8.82
C GLU A 333 -10.62 -27.27 10.27
N MET A 334 -10.59 -26.22 11.09
CA MET A 334 -10.28 -26.30 12.51
C MET A 334 -11.32 -27.14 13.26
N LEU A 335 -12.61 -26.93 12.99
CA LEU A 335 -13.70 -27.74 13.56
C LEU A 335 -13.59 -29.20 13.15
N GLN A 336 -13.19 -29.47 11.91
CA GLN A 336 -12.98 -30.83 11.43
C GLN A 336 -11.78 -31.50 12.12
N GLN A 337 -10.69 -30.76 12.33
CA GLN A 337 -9.53 -31.24 13.10
C GLN A 337 -9.93 -31.55 14.55
N LEU A 338 -10.64 -30.63 15.22
CA LEU A 338 -11.14 -30.82 16.58
C LEU A 338 -12.06 -32.05 16.68
N LYS A 339 -12.97 -32.23 15.71
CA LYS A 339 -13.86 -33.40 15.65
C LYS A 339 -13.06 -34.70 15.46
N ASN A 340 -12.00 -34.67 14.65
CA ASN A 340 -11.11 -35.80 14.46
C ASN A 340 -10.31 -36.12 15.74
N GLU A 341 -9.85 -35.10 16.48
CA GLU A 341 -9.18 -35.26 17.77
C GLU A 341 -10.10 -35.87 18.82
N ILE A 342 -11.33 -35.34 18.97
CA ILE A 342 -12.35 -35.89 19.88
C ILE A 342 -12.68 -37.35 19.50
N SER A 343 -12.79 -37.65 18.20
CA SER A 343 -13.03 -39.01 17.72
C SER A 343 -11.87 -39.96 18.06
N ARG A 344 -10.62 -39.51 17.88
CA ARG A 344 -9.42 -40.27 18.26
C ARG A 344 -9.33 -40.50 19.76
N GLU A 345 -9.55 -39.47 20.56
CA GLU A 345 -9.55 -39.57 22.02
C GLU A 345 -10.63 -40.54 22.51
N SER A 346 -11.83 -40.48 21.93
CA SER A 346 -12.92 -41.43 22.20
C SER A 346 -12.54 -42.87 21.84
N GLN A 347 -11.89 -43.08 20.70
CA GLN A 347 -11.38 -44.40 20.29
C GLN A 347 -10.30 -44.92 21.24
N GLU A 348 -9.36 -44.07 21.63
CA GLU A 348 -8.31 -44.44 22.60
C GLU A 348 -8.90 -44.79 23.97
N LEU A 349 -9.87 -44.02 24.44
CA LEU A 349 -10.56 -44.27 25.70
C LEU A 349 -11.33 -45.60 25.65
N ASN A 350 -12.02 -45.87 24.55
CA ASN A 350 -12.70 -47.16 24.34
C ASN A 350 -11.71 -48.33 24.26
N LYS A 351 -10.56 -48.14 23.59
CA LYS A 351 -9.49 -49.14 23.55
C LYS A 351 -8.94 -49.43 24.95
N ARG A 352 -8.67 -48.39 25.76
CA ARG A 352 -8.26 -48.55 27.17
C ARG A 352 -9.30 -49.29 28.01
N ARG A 353 -10.59 -48.99 27.83
CA ARG A 353 -11.69 -49.72 28.48
C ARG A 353 -11.71 -51.20 28.06
N GLN A 354 -11.48 -51.49 26.79
CA GLN A 354 -11.41 -52.87 26.29
C GLN A 354 -10.20 -53.60 26.88
N GLU A 355 -9.01 -52.99 26.86
CA GLU A 355 -7.81 -53.54 27.48
C GLU A 355 -7.98 -53.80 28.98
N GLN A 356 -8.70 -52.93 29.70
CA GLN A 356 -9.03 -53.15 31.11
C GLN A 356 -9.98 -54.34 31.30
N LYS A 357 -10.99 -54.48 30.44
CA LYS A 357 -11.89 -55.65 30.45
C LYS A 357 -11.13 -56.94 30.17
N ASP A 358 -10.25 -56.94 29.17
CA ASP A 358 -9.47 -58.11 28.78
C ASP A 358 -8.50 -58.51 29.92
N LYS A 359 -7.83 -57.54 30.55
CA LYS A 359 -6.99 -57.77 31.75
C LYS A 359 -7.81 -58.34 32.91
N PHE A 360 -8.98 -57.80 33.17
CA PHE A 360 -9.85 -58.30 34.22
C PHE A 360 -10.31 -59.73 33.94
N GLN A 361 -10.67 -60.04 32.69
CA GLN A 361 -11.04 -61.39 32.26
C GLN A 361 -9.85 -62.36 32.38
N GLN A 362 -8.63 -61.91 32.07
CA GLN A 362 -7.42 -62.70 32.26
C GLN A 362 -7.20 -63.02 33.74
N ILE A 363 -7.32 -62.04 34.64
CA ILE A 363 -7.19 -62.24 36.09
C ILE A 363 -8.25 -63.22 36.60
N LEU A 364 -9.49 -63.15 36.12
CA LEU A 364 -10.54 -64.11 36.48
C LEU A 364 -10.18 -65.54 36.04
N LYS A 365 -9.67 -65.71 34.81
CA LYS A 365 -9.20 -67.03 34.32
C LYS A 365 -8.02 -67.55 35.13
N GLU A 366 -7.05 -66.70 35.46
CA GLU A 366 -5.90 -67.07 36.29
C GLU A 366 -6.34 -67.49 37.70
N ASN A 367 -7.26 -66.74 38.33
CA ASN A 367 -7.84 -67.11 39.63
C ASN A 367 -8.63 -68.43 39.56
N GLU A 368 -9.37 -68.67 38.49
CA GLU A 368 -10.08 -69.93 38.28
C GLU A 368 -9.10 -71.10 38.13
N GLN A 369 -8.04 -70.94 37.34
CA GLN A 369 -6.97 -71.93 37.21
C GLN A 369 -6.27 -72.21 38.55
N LEU A 370 -6.02 -71.19 39.36
CA LEU A 370 -5.45 -71.36 40.70
C LEU A 370 -6.39 -72.15 41.62
N ARG A 371 -7.71 -71.93 41.53
CA ARG A 371 -8.69 -72.74 42.27
C ARG A 371 -8.67 -74.20 41.82
N TYR A 372 -8.62 -74.47 40.52
CA TYR A 372 -8.50 -75.84 40.00
C TYR A 372 -7.21 -76.51 40.48
N LYS A 373 -6.05 -75.83 40.36
CA LYS A 373 -4.77 -76.35 40.86
C LYS A 373 -4.80 -76.63 42.35
N ALA A 374 -5.34 -75.71 43.16
CA ALA A 374 -5.46 -75.93 44.60
C ALA A 374 -6.37 -77.13 44.94
N GLN A 375 -7.43 -77.37 44.17
CA GLN A 375 -8.28 -78.56 44.32
C GLN A 375 -7.55 -79.85 43.91
N GLU A 376 -6.76 -79.82 42.84
CA GLU A 376 -5.93 -80.94 42.41
C GLU A 376 -4.84 -81.26 43.45
N GLU A 377 -4.15 -80.25 43.95
CA GLU A 377 -3.16 -80.39 45.03
C GLU A 377 -3.80 -80.97 46.30
N LEU A 378 -5.01 -80.51 46.66
CA LEU A 378 -5.73 -81.07 47.81
C LEU A 378 -6.12 -82.55 47.59
N LYS A 379 -6.53 -82.93 46.37
CA LYS A 379 -6.80 -84.34 46.03
C LYS A 379 -5.52 -85.17 46.12
N LEU A 380 -4.41 -84.66 45.57
CA LEU A 380 -3.12 -85.32 45.61
C LEU A 380 -2.64 -85.49 47.05
N GLN A 381 -2.79 -84.47 47.90
CA GLN A 381 -2.45 -84.55 49.33
C GLN A 381 -3.29 -85.62 50.04
N LYS A 382 -4.60 -85.67 49.78
CA LYS A 382 -5.46 -86.74 50.33
C LYS A 382 -5.04 -88.12 49.88
N GLU A 383 -4.63 -88.28 48.62
CA GLU A 383 -4.12 -89.55 48.11
C GLU A 383 -2.79 -89.95 48.77
N ILE A 384 -1.89 -88.98 48.96
CA ILE A 384 -0.62 -89.19 49.67
C ILE A 384 -0.89 -89.58 51.13
N ASP A 385 -1.77 -88.85 51.83
CA ASP A 385 -2.14 -89.15 53.21
C ASP A 385 -2.80 -90.53 53.32
N THR A 386 -3.67 -90.89 52.37
CA THR A 386 -4.29 -92.23 52.32
C THR A 386 -3.24 -93.32 52.10
N LYS A 387 -2.31 -93.12 51.17
CA LYS A 387 -1.18 -94.06 50.94
C LYS A 387 -0.30 -94.16 52.19
N LEU A 388 -0.02 -93.05 52.86
CA LEU A 388 0.76 -93.02 54.09
C LEU A 388 0.04 -93.77 55.21
N GLN A 389 -1.27 -93.58 55.38
CA GLN A 389 -2.08 -94.34 56.34
C GLN A 389 -2.10 -95.84 56.01
N GLN A 390 -2.21 -96.20 54.73
CA GLN A 390 -2.11 -97.60 54.29
C GLN A 390 -0.73 -98.20 54.60
N GLN A 391 0.34 -97.45 54.37
CA GLN A 391 1.70 -97.89 54.72
C GLN A 391 1.89 -98.00 56.23
N GLN A 392 1.35 -97.07 57.03
CA GLN A 392 1.37 -97.15 58.49
C GLN A 392 0.57 -98.35 59.00
N LEU A 393 -0.59 -98.64 58.39
CA LEU A 393 -1.39 -99.80 58.71
C LEU A 393 -0.66 -101.10 58.33
N GLN A 394 -0.06 -101.17 57.13
CA GLN A 394 0.79 -102.29 56.73
C GLN A 394 1.96 -102.47 57.70
N LYS A 395 2.58 -101.37 58.15
CA LYS A 395 3.65 -101.42 59.14
C LYS A 395 3.13 -101.89 60.50
N MET A 396 1.96 -101.47 60.95
CA MET A 396 1.33 -102.00 62.16
C MET A 396 1.03 -103.49 62.04
N ILE A 397 0.50 -103.94 60.90
CA ILE A 397 0.28 -105.36 60.62
C ILE A 397 1.60 -106.12 60.65
N GLN A 398 2.66 -105.59 60.01
CA GLN A 398 4.00 -106.17 60.06
C GLN A 398 4.60 -106.14 61.47
N ASP A 399 4.32 -105.13 62.28
CA ASP A 399 4.78 -105.04 63.66
C ASP A 399 3.95 -105.96 64.57
N ASP A 400 2.68 -106.23 64.26
CA ASP A 400 1.84 -107.24 64.92
C ASP A 400 2.27 -108.65 64.54
N GLU A 401 2.51 -108.92 63.26
CA GLU A 401 3.14 -110.15 62.78
C GLU A 401 4.51 -110.31 63.43
N ARG A 402 5.32 -109.25 63.49
CA ARG A 402 6.61 -109.28 64.20
C ARG A 402 6.42 -109.42 65.71
N ARG A 403 5.34 -108.94 66.33
CA ARG A 403 5.06 -109.15 67.75
C ARG A 403 4.61 -110.58 68.03
N GLU A 404 3.81 -111.18 67.15
CA GLU A 404 3.46 -112.61 67.19
C GLU A 404 4.66 -113.49 66.90
N GLU A 405 5.49 -113.10 65.96
CA GLU A 405 6.74 -113.75 65.62
C GLU A 405 7.76 -113.55 66.74
N GLN A 406 7.81 -112.38 67.39
CA GLN A 406 8.56 -112.14 68.62
C GLN A 406 7.98 -112.90 69.81
N LYS A 407 6.68 -113.23 69.84
CA LYS A 407 6.06 -114.05 70.87
C LYS A 407 6.42 -115.53 70.65
N ARG A 408 6.32 -116.01 69.40
CA ARG A 408 6.86 -117.31 68.96
C ARG A 408 8.36 -117.40 69.21
N GLU A 409 9.10 -116.34 68.89
CA GLU A 409 10.52 -116.21 69.17
C GLU A 409 10.79 -116.01 70.65
N ARG A 410 9.91 -115.45 71.49
CA ARG A 410 10.08 -115.38 72.95
C ARG A 410 9.89 -116.77 73.55
N ASP A 411 8.97 -117.56 73.03
CA ASP A 411 8.82 -118.96 73.45
C ASP A 411 10.04 -119.79 72.98
N GLN A 412 10.56 -119.53 71.78
CA GLN A 412 11.82 -120.13 71.29
C GLN A 412 13.06 -119.53 71.97
N LYS A 413 13.04 -118.26 72.36
CA LYS A 413 14.09 -117.54 73.09
C LYS A 413 14.02 -117.82 74.57
N ILE A 414 12.94 -118.26 75.20
CA ILE A 414 12.96 -118.82 76.55
C ILE A 414 13.66 -120.19 76.49
N LYS A 415 13.39 -120.97 75.44
CA LYS A 415 14.15 -122.20 75.12
C LYS A 415 15.62 -121.94 74.78
N GLN A 416 15.95 -120.85 74.09
CA GLN A 416 17.32 -120.47 73.73
C GLN A 416 18.00 -119.53 74.77
N PHE A 417 17.26 -118.90 75.70
CA PHE A 417 17.76 -118.09 76.82
C PHE A 417 18.30 -118.98 77.93
N MET A 418 17.75 -120.18 78.10
CA MET A 418 18.42 -121.26 78.84
C MET A 418 19.77 -121.64 78.21
N SER A 419 19.98 -121.32 76.92
CA SER A 419 21.13 -121.80 76.16
C SER A 419 22.18 -120.74 75.80
N ASN A 420 21.87 -119.44 75.68
CA ASN A 420 22.82 -118.49 75.05
C ASN A 420 22.79 -117.02 75.50
N TYR A 421 22.06 -116.62 76.56
CA TYR A 421 22.07 -115.22 77.02
C TYR A 421 23.19 -114.93 78.03
N SER A 422 24.41 -115.33 77.67
CA SER A 422 25.61 -114.96 78.40
C SER A 422 26.27 -113.68 77.89
N HIS A 423 26.06 -113.13 76.68
CA HIS A 423 26.66 -111.81 76.35
C HIS A 423 26.18 -111.19 75.03
N GLN A 424 26.14 -109.85 74.99
CA GLN A 424 26.35 -108.97 73.82
C GLN A 424 25.15 -108.35 73.05
N VAL A 425 24.32 -107.51 73.69
CA VAL A 425 23.46 -106.51 73.00
C VAL A 425 23.46 -105.15 73.72
N LEU A 426 24.55 -104.39 73.60
CA LEU A 426 24.60 -102.98 74.05
C LEU A 426 25.32 -102.05 73.06
N THR A 427 25.62 -102.50 71.84
CA THR A 427 26.43 -101.74 70.87
C THR A 427 25.69 -101.18 69.67
N LYS A 428 24.38 -101.40 69.48
CA LYS A 428 23.68 -100.99 68.23
C LYS A 428 22.74 -99.78 68.33
N GLN A 429 22.70 -99.05 69.44
CA GLN A 429 21.75 -97.94 69.60
C GLN A 429 22.34 -96.54 69.34
N LYS A 430 23.61 -96.44 68.92
CA LYS A 430 24.32 -95.16 68.77
C LYS A 430 24.46 -94.63 67.34
N GLU A 431 24.17 -95.45 66.31
CA GLU A 431 24.36 -95.06 64.90
C GLU A 431 23.16 -94.35 64.25
N ASN A 432 21.97 -94.36 64.86
CA ASN A 432 20.78 -93.76 64.24
C ASN A 432 20.63 -92.25 64.50
N GLU A 433 21.22 -91.71 65.58
CA GLU A 433 21.07 -90.29 65.93
C GLU A 433 22.01 -89.37 65.12
N GLU A 434 23.07 -89.91 64.52
CA GLU A 434 24.09 -89.12 63.82
C GLU A 434 23.70 -88.75 62.37
N ASN A 435 22.72 -89.46 61.78
CA ASN A 435 22.29 -89.25 60.39
C ASN A 435 21.16 -88.22 60.22
N GLU A 436 20.35 -87.97 61.25
CA GLU A 436 19.26 -86.97 61.17
C GLU A 436 19.79 -85.52 61.24
N GLY A 437 20.91 -85.29 61.94
CA GLY A 437 21.53 -83.96 62.06
C GLY A 437 22.14 -83.41 60.76
N LYS A 438 22.62 -84.27 59.86
CA LYS A 438 23.23 -83.86 58.58
C LYS A 438 22.19 -83.37 57.56
N TYR A 439 20.96 -83.86 57.62
CA TYR A 439 19.92 -83.54 56.64
C TYR A 439 19.34 -82.13 56.81
N MET A 440 19.15 -81.66 58.05
CA MET A 440 18.66 -80.29 58.31
C MET A 440 19.68 -79.21 57.91
N LEU A 441 20.98 -79.48 58.08
CA LEU A 441 22.03 -78.51 57.76
C LEU A 441 22.13 -78.26 56.24
N GLU A 442 21.84 -79.26 55.41
CA GLU A 442 21.89 -79.14 53.95
C GLU A 442 20.71 -78.31 53.39
N GLN A 443 19.53 -78.34 54.02
CA GLN A 443 18.39 -77.51 53.62
C GLN A 443 18.62 -76.02 53.86
N LEU A 444 19.18 -75.65 55.02
CA LEU A 444 19.49 -74.25 55.34
C LEU A 444 20.47 -73.65 54.33
N LYS A 445 21.46 -74.43 53.89
CA LYS A 445 22.45 -73.98 52.92
C LYS A 445 21.84 -73.72 51.53
N LYS A 446 20.87 -74.56 51.10
CA LYS A 446 20.15 -74.37 49.82
C LYS A 446 19.27 -73.12 49.82
N GLN A 447 18.67 -72.77 50.96
CA GLN A 447 17.84 -71.57 51.08
C GLN A 447 18.67 -70.27 51.06
N GLU A 448 19.84 -70.27 51.70
CA GLU A 448 20.75 -69.12 51.69
C GLU A 448 21.33 -68.82 50.28
N GLU A 449 21.60 -69.86 49.49
CA GLU A 449 22.07 -69.71 48.10
C GLU A 449 20.99 -69.12 47.18
N TYR A 450 19.72 -69.50 47.37
CA TYR A 450 18.59 -68.95 46.61
C TYR A 450 18.38 -67.45 46.88
N ASP A 451 18.46 -67.04 48.15
CA ASP A 451 18.31 -65.63 48.54
C ASP A 451 19.45 -64.76 48.00
N LYS A 452 20.69 -65.27 47.96
CA LYS A 452 21.82 -64.58 47.34
C LYS A 452 21.61 -64.35 45.84
N GLN A 453 21.07 -65.33 45.11
CA GLN A 453 20.75 -65.19 43.68
C GLN A 453 19.63 -64.18 43.42
N GLN A 454 18.55 -64.20 44.21
CA GLN A 454 17.47 -63.21 44.15
C GLN A 454 17.97 -61.78 44.39
N GLN A 455 18.84 -61.57 45.38
CA GLN A 455 19.42 -60.26 45.65
C GLN A 455 20.31 -59.74 44.51
N GLN A 456 21.11 -60.61 43.90
CA GLN A 456 21.92 -60.25 42.73
C GLN A 456 21.05 -59.86 41.53
N TYR A 457 19.97 -60.59 41.28
CA TYR A 457 19.02 -60.28 40.21
C TYR A 457 18.32 -58.92 40.42
N ARG A 458 17.90 -58.60 41.66
CA ARG A 458 17.32 -57.29 41.98
C ARG A 458 18.30 -56.14 41.75
N LYS A 459 19.56 -56.31 42.17
CA LYS A 459 20.63 -55.31 41.94
C LYS A 459 20.92 -55.09 40.47
N LEU A 460 20.88 -56.12 39.63
CA LEU A 460 21.07 -56.00 38.18
C LEU A 460 19.92 -55.22 37.54
N LYS A 461 18.67 -55.55 37.85
CA LYS A 461 17.50 -54.80 37.34
C LYS A 461 17.49 -53.33 37.75
N GLU A 462 17.96 -53.02 38.95
CA GLU A 462 18.06 -51.64 39.42
C GLU A 462 19.14 -50.85 38.67
N LYS A 463 20.28 -51.49 38.36
CA LYS A 463 21.32 -50.91 37.50
C LYS A 463 20.81 -50.65 36.07
N GLU A 464 20.09 -51.60 35.47
CA GLU A 464 19.49 -51.42 34.13
C GLU A 464 18.50 -50.24 34.09
N LYS A 465 17.66 -50.09 35.12
CA LYS A 465 16.75 -48.95 35.25
C LYS A 465 17.51 -47.62 35.38
N MET A 466 18.57 -47.59 36.18
CA MET A 466 19.43 -46.40 36.31
C MET A 466 20.12 -46.03 34.99
N GLU A 467 20.62 -47.01 34.24
CA GLU A 467 21.22 -46.77 32.93
C GLU A 467 20.19 -46.24 31.91
N LEU A 468 18.98 -46.78 31.90
CA LEU A 468 17.90 -46.30 31.04
C LEU A 468 17.53 -44.84 31.36
N VAL A 469 17.40 -44.50 32.65
CA VAL A 469 17.14 -43.11 33.09
C VAL A 469 18.29 -42.19 32.68
N LYS A 470 19.54 -42.63 32.80
CA LYS A 470 20.71 -41.86 32.38
C LYS A 470 20.71 -41.61 30.86
N GLN A 471 20.37 -42.62 30.05
CA GLN A 471 20.24 -42.49 28.60
C GLN A 471 19.12 -41.50 28.22
N GLN A 472 17.96 -41.58 28.88
CA GLN A 472 16.85 -40.65 28.65
C GLN A 472 17.23 -39.21 29.02
N LEU A 473 17.92 -39.00 30.14
CA LEU A 473 18.41 -37.69 30.54
C LEU A 473 19.43 -37.13 29.54
N GLN A 474 20.35 -37.97 29.08
CA GLN A 474 21.34 -37.59 28.07
C GLN A 474 20.68 -37.21 26.73
N LEU A 475 19.63 -37.93 26.32
CA LEU A 475 18.84 -37.59 25.14
C LEU A 475 18.13 -36.23 25.31
N GLN A 476 17.55 -35.95 26.47
CA GLN A 476 16.92 -34.66 26.75
C GLN A 476 17.94 -33.50 26.72
N ILE A 477 19.15 -33.71 27.25
CA ILE A 477 20.24 -32.73 27.17
C ILE A 477 20.62 -32.47 25.70
N GLN A 478 20.78 -33.52 24.89
CA GLN A 478 21.11 -33.39 23.46
C GLN A 478 20.01 -32.68 22.68
N GLN A 479 18.73 -33.02 22.92
CA GLN A 479 17.59 -32.34 22.29
C GLN A 479 17.54 -30.85 22.68
N LYS A 480 17.81 -30.52 23.95
CA LYS A 480 17.87 -29.13 24.41
C LYS A 480 19.03 -28.36 23.78
N GLN A 481 20.18 -29.00 23.60
CA GLN A 481 21.34 -28.41 22.91
C GLN A 481 21.06 -28.20 21.41
N GLN A 482 20.46 -29.17 20.73
CA GLN A 482 20.05 -29.03 19.32
C GLN A 482 19.03 -27.91 19.14
N LYS A 483 18.03 -27.83 20.03
CA LYS A 483 17.04 -26.75 19.98
C LYS A 483 17.69 -25.38 20.15
N LYS A 484 18.63 -25.24 21.09
CA LYS A 484 19.37 -24.01 21.30
C LYS A 484 20.21 -23.62 20.08
N LEU A 485 20.87 -24.58 19.43
CA LEU A 485 21.63 -24.34 18.19
C LEU A 485 20.70 -23.90 17.03
N SER A 486 19.55 -24.57 16.87
CA SER A 486 18.54 -24.18 15.87
C SER A 486 18.00 -22.77 16.13
N GLU A 487 17.69 -22.43 17.38
CA GLU A 487 17.24 -21.09 17.77
C GLU A 487 18.32 -20.02 17.50
N GLU A 488 19.60 -20.33 17.75
CA GLU A 488 20.72 -19.43 17.43
C GLU A 488 20.90 -19.25 15.91
N GLU A 489 20.72 -20.30 15.10
CA GLU A 489 20.77 -20.24 13.63
C GLU A 489 19.61 -19.42 13.06
N GLU A 490 18.38 -19.63 13.57
CA GLU A 490 17.21 -18.85 13.20
C GLU A 490 17.38 -17.37 13.53
N GLN A 491 17.93 -17.05 14.71
CA GLN A 491 18.22 -15.67 15.10
C GLN A 491 19.29 -15.04 14.18
N LYS A 492 20.34 -15.78 13.82
CA LYS A 492 21.34 -15.31 12.85
C LYS A 492 20.74 -15.07 11.47
N LEU A 493 19.84 -15.94 11.01
CA LEU A 493 19.16 -15.79 9.72
C LEU A 493 18.25 -14.56 9.73
N LEU A 494 17.48 -14.36 10.80
CA LEU A 494 16.63 -13.18 10.97
C LEU A 494 17.45 -11.89 10.97
N LEU A 495 18.58 -11.87 11.68
CA LEU A 495 19.49 -10.72 11.69
C LEU A 495 20.07 -10.43 10.30
N LEU A 496 20.44 -11.49 9.56
CA LEU A 496 20.96 -11.37 8.20
C LEU A 496 19.91 -10.81 7.24
N GLN A 497 18.67 -11.27 7.36
CA GLN A 497 17.54 -10.77 6.59
C GLN A 497 17.29 -9.28 6.88
N GLN A 498 17.27 -8.87 8.15
CA GLN A 498 17.12 -7.46 8.51
C GLN A 498 18.25 -6.59 7.95
N LYS A 499 19.50 -7.08 7.95
CA LYS A 499 20.63 -6.38 7.32
C LYS A 499 20.44 -6.21 5.81
N LEU A 500 19.98 -7.25 5.12
CA LEU A 500 19.68 -7.19 3.68
C LEU A 500 18.55 -6.21 3.38
N GLU A 501 17.49 -6.22 4.19
CA GLU A 501 16.37 -5.27 4.04
C GLU A 501 16.82 -3.82 4.24
N LEU A 502 17.68 -3.56 5.23
CA LEU A 502 18.28 -2.24 5.44
C LEU A 502 19.17 -1.81 4.28
N MET A 503 20.00 -2.72 3.75
CA MET A 503 20.83 -2.42 2.57
C MET A 503 19.97 -2.08 1.35
N ASN A 504 18.97 -2.91 1.06
CA ASN A 504 18.03 -2.69 -0.04
C ASN A 504 17.24 -1.38 0.12
N TYR A 505 16.85 -1.05 1.34
CA TYR A 505 16.19 0.23 1.64
C TYR A 505 17.11 1.40 1.35
N THR A 506 18.37 1.32 1.81
CA THR A 506 19.38 2.37 1.62
C THR A 506 19.70 2.57 0.13
N GLU A 507 19.82 1.48 -0.65
CA GLU A 507 20.02 1.55 -2.10
C GLU A 507 18.83 2.21 -2.81
N LYS A 508 17.60 1.80 -2.48
CA LYS A 508 16.39 2.45 -3.02
C LYS A 508 16.29 3.93 -2.66
N GLU A 509 16.76 4.32 -1.48
CA GLU A 509 16.82 5.72 -1.08
C GLU A 509 17.85 6.51 -1.89
N LYS A 510 19.03 5.93 -2.13
CA LYS A 510 20.05 6.51 -3.02
C LYS A 510 19.53 6.65 -4.45
N GLU A 511 18.86 5.64 -5.00
CA GLU A 511 18.26 5.70 -6.34
C GLU A 511 17.21 6.80 -6.44
N LYS A 512 16.34 6.96 -5.43
CA LYS A 512 15.36 8.05 -5.39
C LYS A 512 16.04 9.42 -5.35
N GLN A 513 17.06 9.58 -4.52
CA GLN A 513 17.83 10.82 -4.48
C GLN A 513 18.51 11.11 -5.83
N LEU A 514 19.05 10.09 -6.48
CA LEU A 514 19.65 10.21 -7.81
C LEU A 514 18.61 10.60 -8.87
N TYR A 515 17.43 9.98 -8.83
CA TYR A 515 16.30 10.32 -9.71
C TYR A 515 15.85 11.78 -9.51
N ILE A 516 15.68 12.22 -8.27
CA ILE A 516 15.34 13.61 -7.94
C ILE A 516 16.41 14.57 -8.47
N LYS A 517 17.68 14.26 -8.23
CA LYS A 517 18.81 15.07 -8.73
C LYS A 517 18.84 15.15 -10.26
N ASN A 518 18.58 14.04 -10.95
CA ASN A 518 18.51 13.99 -12.40
C ASN A 518 17.31 14.78 -12.94
N ASN A 519 16.15 14.70 -12.28
CA ASN A 519 14.96 15.46 -12.64
C ASN A 519 15.19 16.98 -12.46
N TYR A 520 15.82 17.41 -11.37
CA TYR A 520 16.23 18.80 -11.20
C TYR A 520 17.21 19.26 -12.28
N LYS A 521 18.17 18.40 -12.66
CA LYS A 521 19.11 18.70 -13.74
C LYS A 521 18.38 18.85 -15.09
N GLN A 522 17.44 17.96 -15.38
CA GLN A 522 16.64 18.02 -16.60
C GLN A 522 15.75 19.27 -16.64
N ASN A 523 15.04 19.58 -15.55
CA ASN A 523 14.26 20.82 -15.44
C ASN A 523 15.13 22.06 -15.60
N GLN A 524 16.35 22.05 -15.05
CA GLN A 524 17.30 23.15 -15.24
C GLN A 524 17.73 23.28 -16.71
N GLU A 525 17.96 22.17 -17.42
CA GLU A 525 18.25 22.17 -18.85
C GLU A 525 17.06 22.66 -19.69
N ASP A 526 15.84 22.27 -19.34
CA ASP A 526 14.63 22.72 -20.04
C ASP A 526 14.35 24.20 -19.81
N ILE A 527 14.55 24.71 -18.59
CA ILE A 527 14.50 26.15 -18.31
C ILE A 527 15.57 26.89 -19.12
N LYS A 528 16.81 26.36 -19.19
CA LYS A 528 17.86 26.95 -20.03
C LYS A 528 17.45 26.97 -21.51
N LYS A 529 16.85 25.91 -22.04
CA LYS A 529 16.31 25.87 -23.41
C LYS A 529 15.21 26.91 -23.60
N GLN A 530 14.26 27.05 -22.68
CA GLN A 530 13.21 28.07 -22.74
C GLN A 530 13.77 29.49 -22.69
N ILE A 531 14.82 29.74 -21.90
CA ILE A 531 15.51 31.04 -21.86
C ILE A 531 16.19 31.32 -23.21
N VAL A 532 16.86 30.33 -23.80
CA VAL A 532 17.49 30.47 -25.12
C VAL A 532 16.42 30.69 -26.20
N GLU A 533 15.32 29.94 -26.19
CA GLU A 533 14.20 30.10 -27.12
C GLU A 533 13.52 31.46 -26.99
N SER A 534 13.31 31.96 -25.76
CA SER A 534 12.72 33.29 -25.53
C SER A 534 13.67 34.41 -25.95
N ARG A 535 14.98 34.27 -25.73
CA ARG A 535 15.99 35.17 -26.29
C ARG A 535 16.02 35.14 -27.83
N ASN A 536 15.84 33.96 -28.44
CA ASN A 536 15.76 33.86 -29.89
C ASN A 536 14.45 34.42 -30.44
N LYS A 537 13.35 34.37 -29.67
CA LYS A 537 12.06 34.98 -30.02
C LYS A 537 12.07 36.50 -29.91
N SER A 538 12.97 37.14 -29.16
CA SER A 538 13.11 38.61 -29.21
C SER A 538 13.74 39.10 -30.52
N ALA A 539 14.19 38.21 -31.41
CA ALA A 539 14.56 38.54 -32.79
C ALA A 539 13.35 38.59 -33.75
N HIS A 540 12.10 38.52 -33.25
CA HIS A 540 10.86 38.78 -34.00
C HIS A 540 10.55 40.28 -34.19
N GLU A 541 11.59 41.11 -34.29
CA GLU A 541 11.45 42.49 -34.75
C GLU A 541 11.17 42.58 -36.27
N LYS A 542 11.20 41.44 -36.97
CA LYS A 542 10.84 41.35 -38.38
C LYS A 542 9.36 41.03 -38.51
N MET A 543 8.65 41.84 -39.31
CA MET A 543 7.26 41.57 -39.71
C MET A 543 7.09 40.13 -40.17
N THR A 544 5.97 39.54 -39.77
CA THR A 544 5.57 38.18 -40.17
C THR A 544 5.51 38.09 -41.70
N ASN A 545 5.84 36.95 -42.31
CA ASN A 545 5.83 36.81 -43.78
C ASN A 545 4.49 37.24 -44.43
N MET A 546 3.38 37.07 -43.72
CA MET A 546 2.05 37.51 -44.15
C MET A 546 1.90 39.03 -44.13
N GLU A 547 2.41 39.69 -43.09
CA GLU A 547 2.45 41.15 -42.97
C GLU A 547 3.38 41.76 -44.02
N LEU A 548 4.52 41.11 -44.32
CA LEU A 548 5.42 41.51 -45.42
C LEU A 548 4.75 41.43 -46.79
N LEU A 549 3.89 40.44 -47.02
CA LEU A 549 3.12 40.27 -48.26
C LEU A 549 2.01 41.32 -48.38
N GLN A 550 1.29 41.61 -47.30
CA GLN A 550 0.25 42.64 -47.27
C GLN A 550 0.83 44.05 -47.41
N ASN A 551 1.97 44.30 -46.77
CA ASN A 551 2.69 45.58 -46.85
C ASN A 551 3.62 45.67 -48.05
N LYS A 552 3.62 44.69 -48.97
CA LYS A 552 4.58 44.60 -50.09
C LYS A 552 4.55 45.84 -50.99
N SER A 553 3.37 46.40 -51.28
CA SER A 553 3.23 47.62 -52.09
C SER A 553 3.75 48.84 -51.35
N ILE A 554 3.42 48.98 -50.06
CA ILE A 554 3.85 50.08 -49.19
C ILE A 554 5.37 50.06 -49.00
N LEU A 555 5.95 48.88 -48.70
CA LEU A 555 7.38 48.70 -48.54
C LEU A 555 8.14 48.91 -49.85
N LYS A 556 7.55 48.56 -51.00
CA LYS A 556 8.12 48.86 -52.31
C LYS A 556 8.14 50.38 -52.56
N ASN A 557 7.04 51.07 -52.25
CA ASN A 557 6.96 52.53 -52.40
C ASN A 557 7.93 53.26 -51.46
N ILE A 558 8.04 52.85 -50.20
CA ILE A 558 9.01 53.41 -49.24
C ILE A 558 10.45 53.13 -49.68
N ALA A 559 10.73 51.93 -50.20
CA ALA A 559 12.05 51.59 -50.73
C ALA A 559 12.41 52.41 -51.98
N GLU A 560 11.43 52.76 -52.81
CA GLU A 560 11.57 53.64 -53.98
C GLU A 560 11.69 55.13 -53.58
N GLU A 561 11.04 55.56 -52.49
CA GLU A 561 11.16 56.92 -51.91
C GLU A 561 12.48 57.15 -51.16
N GLN A 562 13.01 56.13 -50.47
CA GLN A 562 14.23 56.22 -49.65
C GLN A 562 15.54 55.85 -50.40
N VAL A 563 15.50 55.68 -51.73
CA VAL A 563 16.66 55.30 -52.57
C VAL A 563 17.87 56.24 -52.40
N VAL A 564 17.68 57.44 -51.84
CA VAL A 564 18.78 58.40 -51.70
C VAL A 564 19.77 58.06 -50.57
N LYS A 565 19.49 57.19 -49.58
CA LYS A 565 20.43 57.01 -48.45
C LYS A 565 20.78 55.61 -47.91
N THR A 566 20.11 54.51 -48.25
CA THR A 566 20.51 53.18 -47.70
C THR A 566 20.34 51.99 -48.65
N LYS A 567 21.35 51.11 -48.70
CA LYS A 567 21.37 49.87 -49.52
C LYS A 567 20.50 48.78 -48.90
N PHE A 568 19.40 48.41 -49.54
CA PHE A 568 18.54 47.28 -49.13
C PHE A 568 18.95 45.96 -49.80
N ARG A 569 18.88 44.85 -49.06
CA ARG A 569 19.13 43.48 -49.57
C ARG A 569 17.80 42.77 -49.85
N LYS A 570 17.57 42.39 -51.10
CA LYS A 570 16.36 41.68 -51.56
C LYS A 570 16.36 40.23 -51.09
N VAL A 571 15.30 39.78 -50.42
CA VAL A 571 15.12 38.37 -50.00
C VAL A 571 13.84 37.84 -50.65
N ASN A 572 13.95 36.73 -51.38
CA ASN A 572 12.80 36.09 -52.01
C ASN A 572 12.03 35.25 -50.97
N VAL A 573 10.75 35.57 -50.76
CA VAL A 573 9.86 34.83 -49.86
C VAL A 573 8.81 34.12 -50.73
N SER A 574 8.74 32.80 -50.62
CA SER A 574 7.79 31.92 -51.32
C SER A 574 6.80 31.35 -50.31
N MET A 575 5.50 31.35 -50.64
CA MET A 575 4.49 30.63 -49.84
C MET A 575 4.61 29.14 -50.14
N LYS A 576 5.15 28.37 -49.19
CA LYS A 576 4.95 26.93 -49.09
C LYS A 576 4.28 26.62 -47.78
#